data_AF-A0AAU9XUS4-F1
#
_entry.id   AF-A0AAU9XUS4-F1
#
_cell.length_a   1.000
_cell.length_b   1.000
_cell.length_c   1.000
_cell.angle_alpha   90.00
_cell.angle_beta   90.00
_cell.angle_gamma   90.00
#
_symmetry.space_group_name_H-M   'P 1'
#
loop_
_entity.id
_entity.type
_entity.pdbx_description
1 polymer ?
#
loop_
_entity_poly.entity_id
_entity_poly.type
_entity_poly.pdbx_seq_one_letter_code
_entity_poly.pdbx_strand_id
1 'polypeptide(L)'
;MEPLLAYENRKESRTPKELALLNDNEDVIQMEGLIMRERILENGNKELCYPLKYREAFFADHGKYDVCIGLWTRAMEMAMLCDDSITKDLERFVNVFGEMARKARNPSLQYMERFLSLNHRTCDGNTLFHLAAWYETQIYDDFAGRLRRVCYLSCVETVRFIIDSGGLVNAVNNETNTPLHLATSYRPSPDGLRVLREVLEALLNGGAHADMVNKNRKTAMDVAETDEARSIQIYLEHIASSVRDTDDVIANIPNSPNDPEHNDIQKAFCYLKRGMEESF
;
A
#
# COMPACT_ATOMS: atom_id res chain seq x y z
N MET A 1 28.31 1.90 -15.21
CA MET A 1 26.93 2.12 -14.74
C MET A 1 26.97 3.07 -13.56
N GLU A 2 26.06 4.04 -13.50
CA GLU A 2 25.89 4.86 -12.30
C GLU A 2 25.29 4.01 -11.17
N PRO A 3 25.61 4.29 -9.89
CA PRO A 3 25.02 3.55 -8.77
C PRO A 3 23.51 3.76 -8.73
N LEU A 4 22.76 2.66 -8.63
CA LEU A 4 21.31 2.71 -8.49
C LEU A 4 20.93 2.52 -7.03
N LEU A 5 19.91 3.27 -6.59
CA LEU A 5 19.37 3.15 -5.24
C LEU A 5 18.86 1.72 -4.96
N ALA A 6 18.33 1.04 -5.98
CA ALA A 6 17.89 -0.36 -5.91
C ALA A 6 19.01 -1.32 -5.44
N TYR A 7 20.27 -0.96 -5.69
CA TYR A 7 21.45 -1.69 -5.25
C TYR A 7 22.16 -1.00 -4.09
N GLU A 8 21.44 -0.23 -3.27
CA GLU A 8 21.99 0.55 -2.15
C GLU A 8 23.13 1.49 -2.58
N ASN A 9 23.08 1.99 -3.83
CA ASN A 9 24.14 2.79 -4.44
C ASN A 9 25.53 2.10 -4.45
N ARG A 10 25.56 0.77 -4.43
CA ARG A 10 26.78 -0.01 -4.61
C ARG A 10 27.34 0.17 -6.02
N LYS A 11 28.66 0.05 -6.14
CA LYS A 11 29.39 0.06 -7.41
C LYS A 11 30.06 -1.28 -7.61
N GLU A 12 29.94 -1.81 -8.82
CA GLU A 12 30.67 -3.00 -9.26
C GLU A 12 32.18 -2.80 -9.04
N SER A 13 32.79 -3.82 -8.46
CA SER A 13 34.23 -3.96 -8.25
C SER A 13 34.95 -3.96 -9.60
N ARG A 14 36.00 -3.15 -9.71
CA ARG A 14 36.82 -3.02 -10.91
C ARG A 14 38.17 -3.70 -10.78
N THR A 15 38.53 -4.11 -9.57
CA THR A 15 39.82 -4.76 -9.30
C THR A 15 39.66 -6.07 -8.54
N PRO A 16 40.59 -7.02 -8.71
CA PRO A 16 40.61 -8.26 -7.92
C PRO A 16 40.72 -8.01 -6.41
N LYS A 17 41.33 -6.88 -6.00
CA LYS A 17 41.42 -6.48 -4.59
C LYS A 17 40.05 -6.09 -4.03
N GLU A 18 39.27 -5.31 -4.78
CA GLU A 18 37.90 -4.95 -4.39
C GLU A 18 37.01 -6.19 -4.31
N LEU A 19 37.12 -7.10 -5.29
CA LEU A 19 36.38 -8.36 -5.29
C LEU A 19 36.72 -9.24 -4.08
N ALA A 20 38.00 -9.30 -3.70
CA ALA A 20 38.45 -10.05 -2.53
C ALA A 20 37.90 -9.50 -1.19
N LEU A 21 37.47 -8.24 -1.14
CA LEU A 21 36.87 -7.64 0.06
C LEU A 21 35.41 -8.09 0.28
N LEU A 22 34.77 -8.72 -0.72
CA LEU A 22 33.38 -9.16 -0.64
C LEU A 22 33.22 -10.55 0.00
N ASN A 23 34.32 -11.29 0.18
CA ASN A 23 34.36 -12.75 0.29
C ASN A 23 33.61 -13.36 1.48
N ASP A 24 33.30 -12.57 2.51
CA ASP A 24 32.67 -13.05 3.75
C ASP A 24 31.19 -12.71 3.86
N ASN A 25 30.60 -12.00 2.88
CA ASN A 25 29.20 -11.59 2.93
C ASN A 25 28.44 -12.03 1.67
N GLU A 26 27.66 -13.10 1.80
CA GLU A 26 26.88 -13.67 0.71
C GLU A 26 25.88 -12.66 0.11
N ASP A 27 25.25 -11.83 0.93
CA ASP A 27 24.32 -10.79 0.44
C ASP A 27 25.02 -9.80 -0.48
N VAL A 28 26.23 -9.40 -0.10
CA VAL A 28 27.07 -8.46 -0.87
C VAL A 28 27.48 -9.08 -2.19
N ILE A 29 27.92 -10.35 -2.18
CA ILE A 29 28.32 -11.08 -3.38
C ILE A 29 27.15 -11.23 -4.35
N GLN A 30 25.95 -11.55 -3.85
CA GLN A 30 24.77 -11.71 -4.71
C GLN A 30 24.32 -10.37 -5.31
N MET A 31 24.36 -9.29 -4.53
CA MET A 31 24.08 -7.93 -5.03
C MET A 31 25.11 -7.49 -6.07
N GLU A 32 26.38 -7.77 -5.86
CA GLU A 32 27.45 -7.55 -6.85
C GLU A 32 27.14 -8.29 -8.17
N GLY A 33 26.75 -9.56 -8.07
CA GLY A 33 26.35 -10.36 -9.22
C GLY A 33 25.14 -9.79 -9.97
N LEU A 34 24.18 -9.16 -9.28
CA LEU A 34 23.06 -8.48 -9.93
C LEU A 34 23.52 -7.24 -10.71
N ILE A 35 24.37 -6.40 -10.12
CA ILE A 35 24.92 -5.21 -10.77
C ILE A 35 25.72 -5.61 -12.03
N MET A 36 26.56 -6.65 -11.92
CA MET A 36 27.34 -7.17 -13.04
C MET A 36 26.43 -7.69 -14.17
N ARG A 37 25.40 -8.46 -13.83
CA ARG A 37 24.43 -8.97 -14.80
C ARG A 37 23.70 -7.82 -15.50
N GLU A 38 23.25 -6.81 -14.76
CA GLU A 38 22.57 -5.65 -15.35
C GLU A 38 23.46 -4.88 -16.31
N ARG A 39 24.75 -4.70 -15.96
CA ARG A 39 25.71 -4.08 -16.88
C ARG A 39 25.88 -4.88 -18.16
N ILE A 40 25.99 -6.21 -18.07
CA ILE A 40 26.28 -7.09 -19.21
C ILE A 40 25.07 -7.25 -20.13
N LEU A 41 23.89 -7.41 -19.55
CA LEU A 41 22.65 -7.67 -20.30
C LEU A 41 22.01 -6.38 -20.85
N GLU A 42 22.51 -5.22 -20.44
CA GLU A 42 22.01 -3.88 -20.78
C GLU A 42 20.56 -3.63 -20.29
N ASN A 43 20.12 -2.37 -20.30
CA ASN A 43 18.79 -1.99 -19.80
C ASN A 43 17.69 -2.61 -20.65
N GLY A 44 16.69 -3.23 -20.00
CA GLY A 44 15.53 -3.81 -20.68
C GLY A 44 15.69 -5.28 -21.07
N ASN A 45 16.54 -6.03 -20.37
CA ASN A 45 16.59 -7.49 -20.53
C ASN A 45 15.78 -8.20 -19.45
N LYS A 46 14.71 -8.88 -19.86
CA LYS A 46 13.81 -9.64 -18.96
C LYS A 46 14.49 -10.77 -18.17
N GLU A 47 15.66 -11.24 -18.60
CA GLU A 47 16.45 -12.25 -17.87
C GLU A 47 16.88 -11.75 -16.47
N LEU A 48 16.89 -10.43 -16.25
CA LEU A 48 17.18 -9.83 -14.94
C LEU A 48 15.98 -9.81 -14.00
N CYS A 49 14.74 -9.86 -14.53
CA CYS A 49 13.54 -9.76 -13.72
C CYS A 49 13.46 -10.90 -12.69
N TYR A 50 13.76 -12.13 -13.09
CA TYR A 50 13.69 -13.28 -12.18
C TYR A 50 14.74 -13.22 -11.05
N PRO A 51 16.06 -12.99 -11.32
CA PRO A 51 17.06 -12.79 -10.28
C PRO A 51 16.72 -11.66 -9.30
N LEU A 52 16.19 -10.54 -9.79
CA LEU A 52 15.79 -9.41 -8.94
C LEU A 52 14.63 -9.80 -8.01
N LYS A 53 13.58 -10.42 -8.56
CA LYS A 53 12.41 -10.88 -7.79
C LYS A 53 12.78 -11.94 -6.76
N TYR A 54 13.65 -12.89 -7.12
CA TYR A 54 14.12 -13.90 -6.17
C TYR A 54 14.89 -13.29 -5.00
N ARG A 55 15.77 -12.34 -5.29
CA ARG A 55 16.58 -11.66 -4.27
C ARG A 55 15.72 -10.77 -3.36
N GLU A 56 14.72 -10.09 -3.93
CA GLU A 56 13.73 -9.32 -3.17
C GLU A 56 12.97 -10.20 -2.17
N ALA A 57 12.41 -11.32 -2.61
CA ALA A 57 11.68 -12.24 -1.74
C ALA A 57 12.55 -12.72 -0.57
N PHE A 58 13.81 -13.06 -0.84
CA PHE A 58 14.77 -13.40 0.22
C PHE A 58 14.95 -12.27 1.23
N PHE A 59 15.09 -11.02 0.77
CA PHE A 59 15.22 -9.88 1.68
C PHE A 59 13.93 -9.58 2.47
N ALA A 60 12.76 -9.77 1.87
CA ALA A 60 11.47 -9.63 2.55
C ALA A 60 11.31 -10.64 3.70
N ASP A 61 11.74 -11.90 3.50
CA ASP A 61 11.75 -12.92 4.55
C ASP A 61 12.65 -12.57 5.74
N HIS A 62 13.71 -11.81 5.49
CA HIS A 62 14.65 -11.32 6.51
C HIS A 62 14.30 -9.92 7.04
N GLY A 63 13.15 -9.35 6.65
CA GLY A 63 12.69 -8.04 7.10
C GLY A 63 13.47 -6.84 6.55
N LYS A 64 14.32 -7.04 5.53
CA LYS A 64 15.08 -5.99 4.85
C LYS A 64 14.22 -5.33 3.76
N TYR A 65 13.12 -4.71 4.17
CA TYR A 65 12.08 -4.21 3.27
C TYR A 65 12.54 -3.07 2.35
N ASP A 66 13.45 -2.21 2.80
CA ASP A 66 13.99 -1.10 1.99
C ASP A 66 14.67 -1.60 0.71
N VAL A 67 15.51 -2.64 0.85
CA VAL A 67 16.21 -3.27 -0.28
C VAL A 67 15.23 -4.02 -1.18
N CYS A 68 14.23 -4.67 -0.58
CA CYS A 68 13.15 -5.34 -1.28
C CYS A 68 12.38 -4.36 -2.19
N ILE A 69 11.92 -3.22 -1.66
CA ILE A 69 11.21 -2.18 -2.44
C ILE A 69 12.09 -1.66 -3.58
N GLY A 70 13.38 -1.43 -3.32
CA GLY A 70 14.33 -0.97 -4.32
C GLY A 70 14.51 -1.95 -5.49
N LEU A 71 14.81 -3.21 -5.18
CA LEU A 71 14.99 -4.28 -6.17
C LEU A 71 13.71 -4.52 -6.99
N TRP A 72 12.56 -4.48 -6.34
CA TRP A 72 11.28 -4.69 -7.01
C TRP A 72 10.88 -3.53 -7.92
N THR A 73 11.08 -2.28 -7.48
CA THR A 73 10.90 -1.09 -8.33
C THR A 73 11.75 -1.23 -9.60
N ARG A 74 13.00 -1.67 -9.46
CA ARG A 74 13.89 -1.92 -10.61
C ARG A 74 13.37 -3.04 -11.52
N ALA A 75 12.89 -4.14 -10.95
CA ALA A 75 12.33 -5.25 -11.73
C ALA A 75 11.09 -4.83 -12.54
N MET A 76 10.23 -3.98 -11.99
CA MET A 76 9.07 -3.44 -12.70
C MET A 76 9.45 -2.43 -13.77
N GLU A 77 10.40 -1.53 -13.49
CA GLU A 77 10.95 -0.64 -14.53
C GLU A 77 11.48 -1.45 -15.73
N MET A 78 12.19 -2.55 -15.47
CA MET A 78 12.65 -3.45 -16.52
C MET A 78 11.52 -4.15 -17.27
N ALA A 79 10.49 -4.64 -16.57
CA ALA A 79 9.32 -5.23 -17.20
C ALA A 79 8.60 -4.20 -18.09
N MET A 80 8.42 -2.96 -17.61
CA MET A 80 7.81 -1.87 -18.38
C MET A 80 8.63 -1.49 -19.61
N LEU A 81 9.97 -1.50 -19.52
CA LEU A 81 10.86 -1.28 -20.68
C LEU A 81 10.71 -2.38 -21.74
N CYS A 82 10.31 -3.59 -21.34
CA CYS A 82 10.04 -4.72 -22.22
C CYS A 82 8.59 -4.79 -22.73
N ASP A 83 7.74 -3.81 -22.41
CA ASP A 83 6.28 -3.84 -22.66
C ASP A 83 5.56 -5.03 -21.98
N ASP A 84 6.15 -5.56 -20.91
CA ASP A 84 5.54 -6.61 -20.08
C ASP A 84 4.65 -5.96 -19.00
N SER A 85 3.48 -6.58 -18.76
CA SER A 85 2.56 -6.13 -17.71
C SER A 85 3.12 -6.37 -16.31
N ILE A 86 3.04 -5.34 -15.47
CA ILE A 86 3.40 -5.40 -14.04
C ILE A 86 2.24 -5.83 -13.14
N THR A 87 1.09 -6.27 -13.69
CA THR A 87 -0.10 -6.62 -12.88
C THR A 87 0.22 -7.65 -11.80
N LYS A 88 0.87 -8.75 -12.17
CA LYS A 88 1.23 -9.82 -11.22
C LYS A 88 2.25 -9.35 -10.18
N ASP A 89 3.13 -8.43 -10.58
CA ASP A 89 4.11 -7.85 -9.68
C ASP A 89 3.41 -7.00 -8.62
N LEU A 90 2.50 -6.11 -9.04
CA LEU A 90 1.69 -5.28 -8.15
C LEU A 90 0.83 -6.11 -7.18
N GLU A 91 0.19 -7.17 -7.68
CA GLU A 91 -0.59 -8.08 -6.85
C GLU A 91 0.27 -8.70 -5.74
N ARG A 92 1.43 -9.29 -6.08
CA ARG A 92 2.34 -9.89 -5.09
C ARG A 92 2.77 -8.90 -4.02
N PHE A 93 2.97 -7.65 -4.42
CA PHE A 93 3.47 -6.63 -3.52
C PHE A 93 2.46 -6.22 -2.44
N VAL A 94 1.17 -6.33 -2.72
CA VAL A 94 0.13 -6.15 -1.68
C VAL A 94 0.36 -7.12 -0.51
N ASN A 95 0.83 -8.34 -0.77
CA ASN A 95 1.15 -9.30 0.29
C ASN A 95 2.45 -8.96 1.04
N VAL A 96 3.48 -8.52 0.32
CA VAL A 96 4.71 -8.01 0.96
C VAL A 96 4.35 -6.89 1.93
N PHE A 97 3.39 -6.04 1.57
CA PHE A 97 2.93 -4.94 2.41
C PHE A 97 2.12 -5.39 3.61
N GLY A 98 1.24 -6.36 3.44
CA GLY A 98 0.56 -6.96 4.58
C GLY A 98 1.55 -7.57 5.56
N GLU A 99 2.60 -8.24 5.05
CA GLU A 99 3.66 -8.79 5.90
C GLU A 99 4.50 -7.69 6.56
N MET A 100 4.81 -6.60 5.86
CA MET A 100 5.48 -5.42 6.41
C MET A 100 4.64 -4.79 7.53
N ALA A 101 3.38 -4.46 7.27
CA ALA A 101 2.49 -3.85 8.26
C ALA A 101 2.31 -4.73 9.51
N ARG A 102 2.31 -6.06 9.33
CA ARG A 102 2.16 -7.02 10.43
C ARG A 102 3.44 -7.29 11.22
N LYS A 103 4.59 -7.38 10.54
CA LYS A 103 5.87 -7.79 11.16
C LYS A 103 6.74 -6.60 11.56
N ALA A 104 6.77 -5.54 10.75
CA ALA A 104 7.61 -4.39 11.01
C ALA A 104 6.83 -3.39 11.87
N ARG A 105 7.26 -3.23 13.13
CA ARG A 105 6.72 -2.21 14.06
C ARG A 105 6.92 -0.75 13.59
N ASN A 106 7.67 -0.54 12.49
CA ASN A 106 7.83 0.74 11.80
C ASN A 106 8.58 0.51 10.47
N PRO A 107 7.89 0.22 9.36
CA PRO A 107 8.53 0.16 8.05
C PRO A 107 8.97 1.58 7.64
N SER A 108 10.02 1.70 6.83
CA SER A 108 10.49 3.00 6.34
C SER A 108 9.47 3.64 5.40
N LEU A 109 8.76 4.66 5.89
CA LEU A 109 7.78 5.44 5.12
C LEU A 109 8.39 6.09 3.85
N GLN A 110 9.70 6.38 3.86
CA GLN A 110 10.35 7.06 2.74
C GLN A 110 10.36 6.24 1.44
N TYR A 111 10.71 4.95 1.50
CA TYR A 111 10.71 4.09 0.31
C TYR A 111 9.29 3.84 -0.19
N MET A 112 8.36 3.83 0.76
CA MET A 112 6.94 3.64 0.55
C MET A 112 6.33 4.83 -0.22
N GLU A 113 6.52 6.04 0.29
CA GLU A 113 6.12 7.29 -0.36
C GLU A 113 6.70 7.37 -1.78
N ARG A 114 8.00 7.06 -1.93
CA ARG A 114 8.64 7.04 -3.25
C ARG A 114 7.96 6.02 -4.17
N PHE A 115 7.71 4.81 -3.69
CA PHE A 115 7.05 3.78 -4.49
C PHE A 115 5.65 4.22 -4.96
N LEU A 116 4.83 4.74 -4.04
CA LEU A 116 3.48 5.20 -4.34
C LEU A 116 3.48 6.42 -5.27
N SER A 117 4.48 7.29 -5.16
CA SER A 117 4.64 8.47 -6.04
C SER A 117 4.82 8.11 -7.51
N LEU A 118 5.33 6.90 -7.81
CA LEU A 118 5.46 6.40 -9.18
C LEU A 118 4.12 5.96 -9.79
N ASN A 119 3.06 5.83 -8.97
CA ASN A 119 1.68 5.56 -9.40
C ASN A 119 1.57 4.39 -10.39
N HIS A 120 2.30 3.31 -10.11
CA HIS A 120 2.26 2.07 -10.88
C HIS A 120 0.83 1.52 -10.97
N ARG A 121 0.48 1.00 -12.14
CA ARG A 121 -0.88 0.53 -12.46
C ARG A 121 -0.88 -0.81 -13.17
N THR A 122 -1.91 -1.61 -12.89
CA THR A 122 -2.22 -2.80 -13.67
C THR A 122 -2.74 -2.42 -15.06
N CYS A 123 -2.89 -3.41 -15.95
CA CYS A 123 -3.56 -3.22 -17.25
C CYS A 123 -4.98 -2.63 -17.13
N ASP A 124 -5.69 -2.93 -16.04
CA ASP A 124 -7.04 -2.40 -15.76
C ASP A 124 -7.01 -1.04 -15.05
N GLY A 125 -5.82 -0.44 -14.92
CA GLY A 125 -5.62 0.87 -14.29
C GLY A 125 -5.66 0.83 -12.77
N ASN A 126 -5.73 -0.35 -12.13
CA ASN A 126 -5.74 -0.47 -10.68
C ASN A 126 -4.38 -0.06 -10.11
N THR A 127 -4.39 0.83 -9.13
CA THR A 127 -3.20 1.14 -8.31
C THR A 127 -3.01 0.07 -7.23
N LEU A 128 -1.87 0.07 -6.54
CA LEU A 128 -1.64 -0.79 -5.38
C LEU A 128 -2.78 -0.67 -4.35
N PHE A 129 -3.33 0.53 -4.18
CA PHE A 129 -4.44 0.79 -3.27
C PHE A 129 -5.73 0.10 -3.72
N HIS A 130 -6.06 0.13 -5.02
CA HIS A 130 -7.20 -0.63 -5.54
C HIS A 130 -7.05 -2.12 -5.23
N LEU A 131 -5.86 -2.68 -5.47
CA LEU A 131 -5.59 -4.10 -5.24
C LEU A 131 -5.68 -4.47 -3.76
N ALA A 132 -5.23 -3.60 -2.85
CA ALA A 132 -5.32 -3.79 -1.41
C ALA A 132 -6.75 -3.67 -0.87
N ALA A 133 -7.60 -2.86 -1.50
CA ALA A 133 -9.00 -2.69 -1.11
C ALA A 133 -9.95 -3.71 -1.78
N TRP A 134 -9.51 -4.37 -2.85
CA TRP A 134 -10.39 -5.21 -3.67
C TRP A 134 -10.35 -6.68 -3.27
N TYR A 135 -11.53 -7.24 -3.00
CA TYR A 135 -11.63 -8.60 -2.48
C TYR A 135 -11.28 -9.70 -3.50
N GLU A 136 -11.40 -9.39 -4.80
CA GLU A 136 -11.13 -10.34 -5.87
C GLU A 136 -9.65 -10.42 -6.23
N THR A 137 -8.80 -9.54 -5.69
CA THR A 137 -7.36 -9.61 -5.90
C THR A 137 -6.87 -10.99 -5.46
N GLN A 138 -6.35 -11.76 -6.42
CA GLN A 138 -5.82 -13.11 -6.22
C GLN A 138 -4.31 -13.06 -6.35
N ILE A 139 -3.58 -13.38 -5.29
CA ILE A 139 -2.13 -13.59 -5.38
C ILE A 139 -1.87 -15.07 -5.64
N TYR A 140 -1.18 -15.31 -6.75
CA TYR A 140 -0.55 -16.59 -7.00
C TYR A 140 0.82 -16.60 -6.31
N ASP A 141 0.97 -17.45 -5.29
CA ASP A 141 2.28 -17.80 -4.75
C ASP A 141 2.89 -18.88 -5.66
N ASP A 142 3.71 -18.44 -6.62
CA ASP A 142 4.43 -19.31 -7.55
C ASP A 142 5.40 -20.27 -6.82
N PHE A 143 5.86 -19.92 -5.61
CA PHE A 143 6.82 -20.71 -4.84
C PHE A 143 6.15 -21.78 -3.98
N ALA A 144 4.97 -21.49 -3.42
CA ALA A 144 4.23 -22.44 -2.57
C ALA A 144 3.11 -23.19 -3.29
N GLY A 145 2.81 -22.85 -4.55
CA GLY A 145 1.72 -23.47 -5.32
C GLY A 145 0.33 -23.23 -4.71
N ARG A 146 0.15 -22.16 -3.93
CA ARG A 146 -1.11 -21.83 -3.24
C ARG A 146 -1.68 -20.53 -3.80
N LEU A 147 -2.91 -20.59 -4.30
CA LEU A 147 -3.75 -19.40 -4.48
C LEU A 147 -4.07 -18.83 -3.10
N ARG A 148 -3.54 -17.65 -2.81
CA ARG A 148 -4.03 -16.84 -1.71
C ARG A 148 -4.88 -15.74 -2.33
N ARG A 149 -6.19 -15.77 -2.09
CA ARG A 149 -6.97 -14.53 -2.24
C ARG A 149 -6.32 -13.53 -1.28
N VAL A 150 -5.84 -12.42 -1.81
CA VAL A 150 -5.28 -11.31 -1.01
C VAL A 150 -6.29 -10.92 0.05
N CYS A 151 -7.55 -10.99 -0.35
CA CYS A 151 -8.68 -10.77 0.49
C CYS A 151 -9.44 -12.07 0.80
N TYR A 152 -9.03 -12.71 1.88
CA TYR A 152 -9.98 -12.78 3.00
C TYR A 152 -9.73 -11.54 3.85
N LEU A 153 -10.06 -10.37 3.30
CA LEU A 153 -9.75 -9.04 3.83
C LEU A 153 -8.31 -8.93 4.32
N SER A 154 -7.40 -8.66 3.38
CA SER A 154 -6.04 -8.20 3.68
C SER A 154 -6.09 -7.16 4.78
N CYS A 155 -5.39 -7.44 5.89
CA CYS A 155 -5.17 -6.58 7.06
C CYS A 155 -5.63 -5.13 6.81
N VAL A 156 -6.59 -4.66 7.59
CA VAL A 156 -6.92 -3.22 7.67
C VAL A 156 -5.66 -2.39 7.86
N GLU A 157 -4.65 -2.98 8.50
CA GLU A 157 -3.29 -2.51 8.65
C GLU A 157 -2.58 -2.24 7.31
N THR A 158 -2.76 -3.05 6.26
CA THR A 158 -2.24 -2.78 4.92
C THR A 158 -2.88 -1.54 4.31
N VAL A 159 -4.21 -1.43 4.42
CA VAL A 159 -4.95 -0.26 3.91
C VAL A 159 -4.53 1.00 4.65
N ARG A 160 -4.49 0.95 5.99
CA ARG A 160 -3.99 2.04 6.84
C ARG A 160 -2.54 2.39 6.51
N PHE A 161 -1.68 1.40 6.36
CA PHE A 161 -0.28 1.62 6.03
C PHE A 161 -0.10 2.30 4.66
N ILE A 162 -0.89 1.93 3.64
CA ILE A 162 -0.89 2.62 2.34
C ILE A 162 -1.39 4.07 2.49
N ILE A 163 -2.41 4.33 3.31
CA ILE A 163 -2.92 5.69 3.60
C ILE A 163 -1.83 6.53 4.27
N ASP A 164 -1.25 6.02 5.36
CA ASP A 164 -0.22 6.69 6.16
C ASP A 164 1.02 7.02 5.33
N SER A 165 1.27 6.24 4.27
CA SER A 165 2.38 6.43 3.35
C SER A 165 2.06 7.32 2.13
N GLY A 166 0.93 8.03 2.15
CA GLY A 166 0.53 8.96 1.08
C GLY A 166 -0.12 8.30 -0.13
N GLY A 167 -0.73 7.13 0.05
CA GLY A 167 -1.49 6.44 -0.99
C GLY A 167 -2.65 7.29 -1.50
N LEU A 168 -2.84 7.30 -2.82
CA LEU A 168 -3.92 8.04 -3.47
C LEU A 168 -5.29 7.36 -3.23
N VAL A 169 -5.93 7.68 -2.09
CA VAL A 169 -7.19 7.08 -1.62
C VAL A 169 -8.35 7.24 -2.63
N ASN A 170 -8.35 8.33 -3.40
CA ASN A 170 -9.35 8.65 -4.43
C ASN A 170 -8.84 8.40 -5.85
N ALA A 171 -7.75 7.65 -6.03
CA ALA A 171 -7.33 7.23 -7.36
C ALA A 171 -8.46 6.46 -8.04
N VAL A 172 -8.55 6.58 -9.36
CA VAL A 172 -9.55 5.86 -10.16
C VAL A 172 -8.87 4.89 -11.11
N ASN A 173 -9.45 3.71 -11.32
CA ASN A 173 -9.00 2.74 -12.32
C ASN A 173 -9.58 3.02 -13.71
N ASN A 174 -9.38 2.12 -14.68
CA ASN A 174 -9.88 2.32 -16.03
C ASN A 174 -11.41 2.44 -16.09
N GLU A 175 -12.15 1.81 -15.17
CA GLU A 175 -13.62 1.91 -15.05
C GLU A 175 -14.08 3.09 -14.19
N THR A 176 -13.14 3.96 -13.82
CA THR A 176 -13.32 5.07 -12.88
C THR A 176 -13.82 4.65 -11.50
N ASN A 177 -13.65 3.38 -11.12
CA ASN A 177 -13.88 2.93 -9.76
C ASN A 177 -12.74 3.44 -8.88
N THR A 178 -13.08 3.92 -7.68
CA THR A 178 -12.11 4.20 -6.61
C THR A 178 -11.84 2.94 -5.77
N PRO A 179 -10.81 2.91 -4.91
CA PRO A 179 -10.65 1.85 -3.91
C PRO A 179 -11.92 1.63 -3.08
N LEU A 180 -12.66 2.68 -2.74
CA LEU A 180 -13.94 2.59 -2.02
C LEU A 180 -15.01 1.83 -2.82
N HIS A 181 -15.13 2.07 -4.14
CA HIS A 181 -16.04 1.29 -4.99
C HIS A 181 -15.72 -0.22 -4.95
N LEU A 182 -14.43 -0.57 -5.04
CA LEU A 182 -14.00 -1.96 -5.05
C LEU A 182 -14.18 -2.63 -3.68
N ALA A 183 -13.91 -1.92 -2.58
CA ALA A 183 -14.14 -2.43 -1.23
C ALA A 183 -15.63 -2.71 -0.97
N THR A 184 -16.52 -1.77 -1.34
CA THR A 184 -17.97 -1.90 -1.13
C THR A 184 -18.60 -3.02 -1.99
N SER A 185 -17.99 -3.39 -3.11
CA SER A 185 -18.47 -4.51 -3.95
C SER A 185 -18.33 -5.90 -3.29
N TYR A 186 -17.61 -5.99 -2.17
CA TYR A 186 -17.42 -7.26 -1.46
C TYR A 186 -18.73 -7.86 -0.96
N ARG A 187 -18.90 -9.18 -1.16
CA ARG A 187 -19.94 -10.00 -0.51
C ARG A 187 -19.39 -10.65 0.76
N PRO A 188 -19.54 -10.03 1.95
CA PRO A 188 -18.98 -10.56 3.18
C PRO A 188 -19.69 -11.86 3.60
N SER A 189 -18.90 -12.82 4.09
CA SER A 189 -19.42 -13.83 5.01
C SER A 189 -19.70 -13.18 6.38
N PRO A 190 -20.46 -13.82 7.30
CA PRO A 190 -20.71 -13.27 8.62
C PRO A 190 -19.45 -12.82 9.37
N ASP A 191 -18.35 -13.57 9.25
CA ASP A 191 -17.05 -13.23 9.85
C ASP A 191 -16.33 -12.09 9.12
N GLY A 192 -16.61 -11.88 7.83
CA GLY A 192 -16.01 -10.84 7.00
C GLY A 192 -16.62 -9.44 7.17
N LEU A 193 -17.80 -9.34 7.82
CA LEU A 193 -18.48 -8.07 8.03
C LEU A 193 -17.68 -7.09 8.90
N ARG A 194 -17.02 -7.60 9.94
CA ARG A 194 -16.19 -6.77 10.83
C ARG A 194 -15.05 -6.13 10.04
N VAL A 195 -14.35 -6.91 9.24
CA VAL A 195 -13.19 -6.40 8.51
C VAL A 195 -13.64 -5.47 7.38
N LEU A 196 -14.77 -5.74 6.70
CA LEU A 196 -15.33 -4.81 5.72
C LEU A 196 -15.61 -3.45 6.36
N ARG A 197 -16.22 -3.43 7.55
CA ARG A 197 -16.43 -2.19 8.33
C ARG A 197 -15.12 -1.46 8.57
N GLU A 198 -14.11 -2.14 9.11
CA GLU A 198 -12.82 -1.53 9.44
C GLU A 198 -12.10 -0.98 8.19
N VAL A 199 -12.19 -1.66 7.04
CA VAL A 199 -11.63 -1.18 5.76
C VAL A 199 -12.38 0.05 5.26
N LEU A 200 -13.71 0.02 5.23
CA LEU A 200 -14.52 1.18 4.79
C LEU A 200 -14.28 2.39 5.71
N GLU A 201 -14.19 2.16 7.01
CA GLU A 201 -13.86 3.19 7.99
C GLU A 201 -12.47 3.77 7.76
N ALA A 202 -11.45 2.92 7.57
CA ALA A 202 -10.10 3.38 7.25
C ALA A 202 -10.07 4.21 5.96
N LEU A 203 -10.79 3.80 4.91
CA LEU A 203 -10.88 4.56 3.65
C LEU A 203 -11.55 5.92 3.86
N LEU A 204 -12.71 5.97 4.52
CA LEU A 204 -13.46 7.21 4.75
C LEU A 204 -12.70 8.19 5.66
N ASN A 205 -12.11 7.68 6.75
CA ASN A 205 -11.24 8.48 7.62
C ASN A 205 -9.96 8.93 6.90
N GLY A 206 -9.45 8.11 5.97
CA GLY A 206 -8.35 8.45 5.07
C GLY A 206 -8.70 9.45 3.97
N GLY A 207 -9.94 9.96 3.92
CA GLY A 207 -10.38 10.98 2.97
C GLY A 207 -11.00 10.44 1.69
N ALA A 208 -11.46 9.18 1.67
CA ALA A 208 -12.20 8.66 0.52
C ALA A 208 -13.50 9.43 0.28
N HIS A 209 -13.75 9.81 -0.98
CA HIS A 209 -14.96 10.49 -1.41
C HIS A 209 -16.04 9.47 -1.78
N ALA A 210 -17.13 9.44 -1.01
CA ALA A 210 -18.27 8.55 -1.23
C ALA A 210 -19.18 8.96 -2.41
N ASP A 211 -19.12 10.24 -2.79
CA ASP A 211 -19.92 10.85 -3.85
C ASP A 211 -19.32 10.70 -5.26
N MET A 212 -18.09 10.23 -5.37
CA MET A 212 -17.47 9.91 -6.66
C MET A 212 -18.26 8.82 -7.38
N VAL A 213 -18.43 8.98 -8.69
CA VAL A 213 -19.14 8.03 -9.54
C VAL A 213 -18.22 7.38 -10.55
N ASN A 214 -18.45 6.10 -10.82
CA ASN A 214 -17.75 5.37 -11.87
C ASN A 214 -18.35 5.64 -13.28
N LYS A 215 -17.86 4.92 -14.31
CA LYS A 215 -18.29 5.10 -15.71
C LYS A 215 -19.78 4.81 -15.90
N ASN A 216 -20.34 3.96 -15.04
CA ASN A 216 -21.76 3.61 -15.03
C ASN A 216 -22.60 4.62 -14.22
N ARG A 217 -22.01 5.73 -13.79
CA ARG A 217 -22.63 6.78 -12.96
C ARG A 217 -23.11 6.25 -11.60
N LYS A 218 -22.46 5.21 -11.09
CA LYS A 218 -22.74 4.61 -9.78
C LYS A 218 -21.73 5.10 -8.76
N THR A 219 -22.21 5.48 -7.58
CA THR A 219 -21.39 5.74 -6.39
C THR A 219 -20.87 4.43 -5.78
N ALA A 220 -19.98 4.52 -4.79
CA ALA A 220 -19.54 3.35 -4.03
C ALA A 220 -20.73 2.60 -3.38
N MET A 221 -21.74 3.34 -2.92
CA MET A 221 -22.94 2.75 -2.32
C MET A 221 -23.82 2.03 -3.37
N ASP A 222 -23.87 2.54 -4.60
CA ASP A 222 -24.64 1.95 -5.71
C ASP A 222 -24.03 0.65 -6.27
N VAL A 223 -22.73 0.43 -6.04
CA VAL A 223 -22.04 -0.82 -6.40
C VAL A 223 -22.10 -1.88 -5.30
N ALA A 224 -22.61 -1.55 -4.11
CA ALA A 224 -22.80 -2.49 -3.02
C ALA A 224 -23.68 -3.67 -3.46
N GLU A 225 -23.14 -4.88 -3.38
CA GLU A 225 -23.85 -6.09 -3.78
C GLU A 225 -24.74 -6.66 -2.67
N THR A 226 -24.52 -6.24 -1.42
CA THR A 226 -25.32 -6.67 -0.25
C THR A 226 -25.88 -5.49 0.53
N ASP A 227 -27.00 -5.72 1.22
CA ASP A 227 -27.64 -4.70 2.06
C ASP A 227 -26.80 -4.36 3.29
N GLU A 228 -26.00 -5.30 3.78
CA GLU A 228 -25.07 -5.09 4.90
C GLU A 228 -23.95 -4.13 4.53
N ALA A 229 -23.31 -4.30 3.36
CA ALA A 229 -22.27 -3.39 2.89
C ALA A 229 -22.81 -1.97 2.73
N ARG A 230 -24.03 -1.85 2.16
CA ARG A 230 -24.73 -0.56 2.02
C ARG A 230 -25.02 0.07 3.38
N SER A 231 -25.53 -0.71 4.33
CA SER A 231 -25.88 -0.23 5.67
C SER A 231 -24.65 0.24 6.45
N ILE A 232 -23.53 -0.47 6.33
CA ILE A 232 -22.25 -0.09 6.95
C ILE A 232 -21.78 1.24 6.36
N GLN A 233 -21.78 1.38 5.04
CA GLN A 233 -21.33 2.61 4.39
C GLN A 233 -22.20 3.82 4.79
N ILE A 234 -23.53 3.68 4.76
CA ILE A 234 -24.46 4.73 5.20
C ILE A 234 -24.15 5.15 6.64
N TYR A 235 -23.97 4.18 7.55
CA TYR A 235 -23.68 4.45 8.95
C TYR A 235 -22.37 5.23 9.11
N LEU A 236 -21.31 4.85 8.40
CA LEU A 236 -20.01 5.51 8.47
C LEU A 236 -20.03 6.92 7.86
N GLU A 237 -20.76 7.15 6.77
CA GLU A 237 -20.91 8.48 6.18
C GLU A 237 -21.64 9.46 7.11
N HIS A 238 -22.66 8.98 7.85
CA HIS A 238 -23.34 9.79 8.86
C HIS A 238 -22.40 10.15 10.02
N ILE A 239 -21.58 9.20 10.49
CA ILE A 239 -20.57 9.48 11.51
C ILE A 239 -19.54 10.49 11.01
N ALA A 240 -18.98 10.27 9.82
CA ALA A 240 -17.99 11.16 9.24
C ALA A 240 -18.53 12.60 9.08
N SER A 241 -19.80 12.75 8.73
CA SER A 241 -20.49 14.05 8.66
C SER A 241 -20.63 14.69 10.05
N SER A 242 -21.08 13.92 11.04
CA SER A 242 -21.19 14.40 12.42
C SER A 242 -19.85 14.79 13.05
N VAL A 243 -18.77 14.09 12.72
CA VAL A 243 -17.42 14.38 13.23
C VAL A 243 -16.86 15.65 12.57
N ARG A 244 -17.08 15.84 11.27
CA ARG A 244 -16.69 17.08 10.57
C ARG A 244 -17.36 18.31 11.17
N ASP A 245 -18.66 18.21 11.47
CA ASP A 245 -19.39 19.29 12.14
C ASP A 245 -18.76 19.63 13.50
N THR A 246 -18.28 18.62 14.25
CA THR A 246 -17.58 18.87 15.54
C THR A 246 -16.17 19.43 15.37
N ASP A 247 -15.39 18.98 14.39
CA ASP A 247 -14.04 19.50 14.12
C ASP A 247 -14.12 20.95 13.60
N ASP A 248 -15.14 21.29 12.79
CA ASP A 248 -15.44 22.68 12.37
C ASP A 248 -15.86 23.56 13.56
N VAL A 249 -16.66 23.02 14.49
CA VAL A 249 -17.00 23.73 15.74
C VAL A 249 -15.74 23.98 16.58
N ILE A 250 -14.84 22.99 16.71
CA ILE A 250 -13.58 23.11 17.45
C ILE A 250 -12.64 24.13 16.78
N ALA A 251 -12.50 24.08 15.45
CA ALA A 251 -11.67 25.00 14.68
C ALA A 251 -12.16 26.46 14.75
N ASN A 252 -13.46 26.66 14.99
CA ASN A 252 -14.09 27.98 15.14
C ASN A 252 -14.19 28.46 16.59
N ILE A 253 -13.66 27.71 17.58
CA ILE A 253 -13.52 28.22 18.94
C ILE A 253 -12.52 29.39 18.91
N PRO A 254 -12.89 30.61 19.37
CA PRO A 254 -12.00 31.76 19.28
C PRO A 254 -10.69 31.51 20.05
N ASN A 255 -9.56 31.61 19.33
CA ASN A 255 -8.22 31.54 19.89
C ASN A 255 -8.02 32.68 20.90
N SER A 256 -8.05 32.38 22.20
CA SER A 256 -7.56 33.28 23.25
C SER A 256 -6.17 32.82 23.66
N PRO A 257 -5.09 33.48 23.20
CA PRO A 257 -3.72 33.01 23.41
C PRO A 257 -3.22 33.03 24.87
N ASN A 258 -4.07 33.41 25.84
CA ASN A 258 -3.68 33.60 27.25
C ASN A 258 -4.61 32.93 28.27
N ASP A 259 -5.49 32.00 27.87
CA ASP A 259 -6.35 31.28 28.82
C ASP A 259 -5.83 29.86 29.11
N PRO A 260 -5.37 29.55 30.34
CA PRO A 260 -4.90 28.22 30.74
C PRO A 260 -5.98 27.13 30.57
N GLU A 261 -7.27 27.47 30.71
CA GLU A 261 -8.39 26.53 30.58
C GLU A 261 -8.62 26.11 29.12
N HIS A 262 -8.12 26.87 28.14
CA HIS A 262 -8.29 26.57 26.71
C HIS A 262 -7.53 25.31 26.28
N ASN A 263 -6.34 25.09 26.85
CA ASN A 263 -5.55 23.87 26.61
C ASN A 263 -6.26 22.65 27.21
N ASP A 264 -6.98 22.82 28.31
CA ASP A 264 -7.74 21.77 28.96
C ASP A 264 -9.04 21.44 28.22
N ILE A 265 -9.69 22.42 27.59
CA ILE A 265 -10.85 22.19 26.73
C ILE A 265 -10.43 21.44 25.45
N GLN A 266 -9.38 21.88 24.75
CA GLN A 266 -8.88 21.17 23.57
C GLN A 266 -8.40 19.75 23.92
N LYS A 267 -7.72 19.57 25.07
CA LYS A 267 -7.35 18.24 25.58
C LYS A 267 -8.56 17.39 25.95
N ALA A 268 -9.56 17.95 26.62
CA ALA A 268 -10.80 17.24 26.98
C ALA A 268 -11.54 16.76 25.74
N PHE A 269 -11.60 17.57 24.68
CA PHE A 269 -12.14 17.14 23.38
C PHE A 269 -11.29 16.05 22.72
N CYS A 270 -9.95 16.13 22.78
CA CYS A 270 -9.07 15.05 22.33
C CYS A 270 -9.30 13.74 23.12
N TYR A 271 -9.52 13.81 24.43
CA TYR A 271 -9.82 12.65 25.26
C TYR A 271 -11.22 12.09 24.99
N LEU A 272 -12.22 12.93 24.71
CA LEU A 272 -13.56 12.49 24.28
C LEU A 272 -13.52 11.82 22.90
N LYS A 273 -12.75 12.35 21.95
CA LYS A 273 -12.53 11.74 20.62
C LYS A 273 -11.93 10.34 20.76
N ARG A 274 -10.87 10.19 21.56
CA ARG A 274 -10.27 8.88 21.88
C ARG A 274 -11.21 7.95 22.65
N GLY A 275 -12.02 8.48 23.57
CA GLY A 275 -12.99 7.68 24.32
C GLY A 275 -14.12 7.13 23.46
N MET A 276 -14.51 7.84 22.40
CA MET A 276 -15.48 7.37 21.40
C MET A 276 -14.87 6.38 20.40
N GLU A 277 -13.57 6.48 20.11
CA GLU A 277 -12.82 5.53 19.28
C GLU A 277 -12.48 4.22 20.03
N GLU A 278 -12.30 4.27 21.36
CA GLU A 278 -11.96 3.11 22.21
C GLU A 278 -13.20 2.38 22.78
N SER A 279 -14.40 2.91 22.58
CA SER A 279 -15.66 2.29 22.97
C SER A 279 -16.38 1.77 21.73
N PHE A 280 -16.05 0.58 21.23
CA PHE A 280 -16.89 -0.43 20.54
C PHE A 280 -16.04 -1.45 19.77
#